data_AF-A0A4S5B1H1-F1
#
_entry.id   AF-A0A4S5B1H1-F1
#
_cell.length_a   1.000
_cell.length_b   1.000
_cell.length_c   1.000
_cell.angle_alpha   90.00
_cell.angle_beta   90.00
_cell.angle_gamma   90.00
#
_symmetry.space_group_name_H-M   'P 1'
#
loop_
_entity.id
_entity.type
_entity.pdbx_description
1 polymer ?
#
loop_
_entity_poly.entity_id
_entity_poly.type
_entity_poly.pdbx_seq_one_letter_code
_entity_poly.pdbx_strand_id
1 'polypeptide(L)'
;MHPDPSPPVSRAHRLNLRRAALYYAGLGWPVVPVAPPDAVVVRPGKQPLVRDWPAAASTAVGQIRAWWRQWPDANIGIVTGPRSGLGILDLDVDKGGA
;
A
#
# COMPACT_ATOMS: atom_id res chain seq x y z
N MET A 1 3.61 31.44 5.75
CA MET A 1 4.24 30.11 5.70
C MET A 1 3.23 29.16 5.09
N HIS A 2 3.30 28.95 3.79
CA HIS A 2 2.59 27.84 3.13
C HIS A 2 3.48 26.60 3.25
N PRO A 3 2.94 25.41 3.59
CA PRO A 3 3.73 24.19 3.48
C PRO A 3 4.09 23.98 2.01
N ASP A 4 5.38 23.72 1.77
CA ASP A 4 5.95 23.31 0.50
C ASP A 4 5.20 22.05 0.00
N PRO A 5 4.68 22.01 -1.25
CA PRO A 5 4.10 20.79 -1.79
C PRO A 5 5.15 19.67 -1.73
N SER A 6 4.80 18.56 -1.08
CA SER A 6 5.67 17.40 -1.00
C SER A 6 6.17 17.03 -2.41
N PRO A 7 7.48 16.74 -2.58
CA PRO A 7 8.05 16.54 -3.91
C PRO A 7 7.40 15.33 -4.60
N PRO A 8 7.24 15.37 -5.94
CA PRO A 8 6.67 14.26 -6.68
C PRO A 8 7.49 12.99 -6.47
N VAL A 9 6.78 11.88 -6.27
CA VAL A 9 7.39 10.57 -6.03
C VAL A 9 8.18 10.13 -7.27
N SER A 10 9.47 9.81 -7.10
CA SER A 10 10.37 9.53 -8.22
C SER A 10 9.94 8.29 -9.03
N ARG A 11 10.24 8.26 -10.33
CA ARG A 11 9.96 7.11 -11.20
C ARG A 11 10.57 5.80 -10.69
N ALA A 12 11.74 5.87 -10.06
CA ALA A 12 12.38 4.71 -9.42
C ALA A 12 11.51 4.15 -8.29
N HIS A 13 10.94 5.03 -7.46
CA HIS A 13 10.05 4.64 -6.37
C HIS A 13 8.77 3.96 -6.88
N ARG A 14 8.14 4.48 -7.95
CA ARG A 14 6.97 3.84 -8.60
C ARG A 14 7.26 2.41 -9.07
N LEU A 15 8.40 2.21 -9.72
CA LEU A 15 8.84 0.89 -10.18
C LEU A 15 9.12 -0.05 -9.01
N ASN A 16 9.63 0.48 -7.90
CA ASN A 16 9.92 -0.29 -6.69
C ASN A 16 8.64 -0.78 -6.01
N LEU A 17 7.62 0.08 -5.84
CA LEU A 17 6.37 -0.34 -5.18
C LEU A 17 5.60 -1.40 -5.98
N ARG A 18 5.49 -1.26 -7.30
CA ARG A 18 4.87 -2.31 -8.12
C ARG A 18 5.62 -3.65 -8.02
N ARG A 19 6.97 -3.61 -8.05
CA ARG A 19 7.80 -4.81 -7.94
C ARG A 19 7.63 -5.46 -6.56
N ALA A 20 7.60 -4.68 -5.49
CA ALA A 20 7.34 -5.16 -4.15
C ALA A 20 5.94 -5.78 -4.01
N ALA A 21 4.90 -5.15 -4.59
CA ALA A 21 3.55 -5.70 -4.59
C ALA A 21 3.48 -7.08 -5.28
N LEU A 22 4.18 -7.23 -6.42
CA LEU A 22 4.29 -8.51 -7.12
C LEU A 22 5.12 -9.54 -6.33
N TYR A 23 6.16 -9.09 -5.62
CA TYR A 23 6.96 -9.96 -4.76
C TYR A 23 6.10 -10.54 -3.61
N TYR A 24 5.36 -9.69 -2.89
CA TYR A 24 4.46 -10.15 -1.82
C TYR A 24 3.37 -11.08 -2.33
N ALA A 25 2.79 -10.78 -3.50
CA ALA A 25 1.85 -11.68 -4.14
C ALA A 25 2.46 -13.04 -4.50
N GLY A 26 3.75 -13.06 -4.90
CA GLY A 26 4.52 -14.29 -5.12
C GLY A 26 4.76 -15.11 -3.84
N LEU A 27 4.69 -14.49 -2.66
CA LEU A 27 4.68 -15.18 -1.36
C LEU A 27 3.28 -15.69 -0.97
N GLY A 28 2.27 -15.48 -1.80
CA GLY A 28 0.88 -15.83 -1.50
C GLY A 28 0.14 -14.79 -0.67
N TRP A 29 0.71 -13.61 -0.44
CA TRP A 29 0.08 -12.55 0.35
C TRP A 29 -0.81 -11.66 -0.52
N PRO A 30 -2.14 -11.62 -0.31
CA PRO A 30 -3.03 -10.78 -1.10
C PRO A 30 -2.74 -9.30 -0.85
N VAL A 31 -2.48 -8.56 -1.91
CA VAL A 31 -2.17 -7.13 -1.86
C VAL A 31 -3.34 -6.27 -2.32
N VAL A 32 -3.34 -5.01 -1.90
CA VAL A 32 -4.25 -3.96 -2.36
C VAL A 32 -3.49 -2.65 -2.58
N PRO A 33 -3.83 -1.85 -3.59
CA PRO A 33 -3.28 -0.50 -3.71
C PRO A 33 -3.88 0.41 -2.63
N VAL A 34 -3.01 1.16 -1.95
CA VAL A 34 -3.36 2.12 -0.91
C VAL A 34 -3.01 3.52 -1.42
N ALA A 35 -3.86 4.49 -1.09
CA ALA A 35 -3.66 5.89 -1.44
C ALA A 35 -2.28 6.36 -0.97
N PRO A 36 -1.49 7.05 -1.81
CA PRO A 36 -0.23 7.61 -1.37
C PRO A 36 -0.44 8.70 -0.30
N PRO A 37 0.62 9.11 0.42
CA PRO A 37 0.53 10.10 1.49
C PRO A 37 0.05 11.49 1.04
N ASP A 38 0.22 11.83 -0.23
CA ASP A 38 -0.16 13.12 -0.85
C ASP A 38 -1.52 13.07 -1.55
N ALA A 39 -2.21 11.92 -1.54
CA ALA A 39 -3.51 11.80 -2.17
C ALA A 39 -4.59 12.61 -1.44
N VAL A 40 -5.48 13.23 -2.21
CA VAL A 40 -6.65 13.96 -1.69
C VAL A 40 -7.77 12.95 -1.35
N VAL A 41 -7.62 12.28 -0.22
CA VAL A 41 -8.56 11.28 0.34
C VAL A 41 -8.73 11.49 1.85
N VAL A 42 -9.68 10.78 2.48
CA VAL A 42 -9.98 10.92 3.92
C VAL A 42 -8.80 10.48 4.79
N ARG A 43 -8.09 9.41 4.40
CA ARG A 43 -6.91 8.91 5.12
C ARG A 43 -5.74 8.66 4.16
N PRO A 44 -4.98 9.70 3.78
CA PRO A 44 -3.81 9.56 2.90
C PRO A 44 -2.79 8.57 3.50
N GLY A 45 -2.13 7.81 2.64
CA GLY A 45 -1.18 6.77 3.06
C GLY A 45 -1.79 5.50 3.67
N LYS A 46 -3.08 5.50 4.03
CA LYS A 46 -3.73 4.41 4.81
C LYS A 46 -5.05 3.91 4.22
N GLN A 47 -5.61 4.57 3.21
CA GLN A 47 -6.89 4.23 2.61
C GLN A 47 -6.73 3.36 1.34
N PRO A 48 -7.30 2.15 1.25
CA PRO A 48 -7.35 1.39 0.00
C PRO A 48 -8.03 2.16 -1.14
N LEU A 49 -7.49 2.04 -2.35
CA LEU A 49 -8.01 2.73 -3.55
C LEU A 49 -9.12 1.94 -4.27
N VAL A 50 -9.35 0.69 -3.88
CA VAL A 50 -10.42 -0.17 -4.39
C VAL A 50 -11.56 -0.27 -3.39
N ARG A 51 -12.78 -0.47 -3.90
CA ARG A 51 -13.95 -0.80 -3.09
C ARG A 51 -13.89 -2.25 -2.63
N ASP A 52 -14.69 -2.61 -1.62
CA ASP A 52 -14.82 -3.98 -1.10
C ASP A 52 -13.51 -4.64 -0.66
N TRP A 53 -12.54 -3.82 -0.23
CA TRP A 53 -11.45 -4.28 0.60
C TRP A 53 -12.00 -4.77 1.95
N PRO A 54 -11.54 -5.92 2.50
CA PRO A 54 -10.39 -6.71 2.10
C PRO A 54 -10.65 -7.80 1.04
N ALA A 55 -11.89 -8.06 0.67
CA ALA A 55 -12.23 -9.13 -0.29
C ALA A 55 -11.54 -8.93 -1.65
N ALA A 56 -11.44 -7.68 -2.12
CA ALA A 56 -10.82 -7.32 -3.39
C ALA A 56 -9.30 -7.54 -3.46
N ALA A 57 -8.60 -7.79 -2.35
CA ALA A 57 -7.16 -8.00 -2.34
C ALA A 57 -6.75 -9.22 -3.17
N SER A 58 -5.65 -9.12 -3.90
CA SER A 58 -5.30 -10.10 -4.93
C SER A 58 -3.84 -10.53 -4.89
N THR A 59 -3.58 -11.79 -5.23
CA THR A 59 -2.26 -12.32 -5.60
C THR A 59 -2.09 -12.42 -7.13
N ALA A 60 -3.13 -12.11 -7.90
CA ALA A 60 -3.11 -12.25 -9.35
C ALA A 60 -2.24 -11.17 -9.99
N VAL A 61 -1.16 -11.59 -10.67
CA VAL A 61 -0.19 -10.69 -11.33
C VAL A 61 -0.87 -9.72 -12.30
N GLY A 62 -1.87 -10.18 -13.06
CA GLY A 62 -2.62 -9.35 -14.00
C GLY A 62 -3.33 -8.18 -13.32
N GLN A 63 -4.00 -8.45 -12.20
CA GLN A 63 -4.74 -7.46 -11.42
C GLN A 63 -3.79 -6.45 -10.77
N ILE A 64 -2.70 -6.93 -10.17
CA ILE A 64 -1.70 -6.06 -9.53
C ILE A 64 -1.04 -5.13 -10.55
N ARG A 65 -0.69 -5.66 -11.73
CA ARG A 65 -0.17 -4.83 -12.83
C ARG A 65 -1.20 -3.80 -13.29
N ALA A 66 -2.49 -4.14 -13.32
CA ALA A 66 -3.55 -3.21 -13.69
C ALA A 66 -3.68 -2.06 -12.66
N TRP A 67 -3.70 -2.38 -11.37
CA TRP A 67 -3.76 -1.37 -10.32
C TRP A 67 -2.58 -0.40 -10.36
N TRP A 68 -1.34 -0.88 -10.48
CA TRP A 68 -0.17 0.01 -10.56
C TRP A 68 0.02 0.69 -11.92
N ARG A 69 -0.77 0.34 -12.96
CA ARG A 69 -0.90 1.18 -14.16
C ARG A 69 -1.87 2.33 -13.90
N GLN A 70 -2.97 2.09 -13.20
CA GLN A 70 -3.99 3.09 -12.88
C GLN A 70 -3.52 4.07 -11.79
N TRP A 71 -2.82 3.57 -10.77
CA TRP A 71 -2.28 4.34 -9.66
C TRP A 71 -0.78 4.05 -9.49
N PRO A 72 0.08 4.67 -10.31
CA PRO A 72 1.51 4.41 -10.30
C PRO A 72 2.21 4.68 -8.98
N ASP A 73 1.65 5.60 -8.19
CA ASP A 73 2.17 6.06 -6.90
C ASP A 73 1.51 5.36 -5.70
N ALA A 74 0.62 4.38 -5.93
CA ALA A 74 -0.06 3.70 -4.84
C ALA A 74 0.93 3.00 -3.89
N ASN A 75 0.71 3.20 -2.58
CA ASN A 75 1.28 2.37 -1.52
C ASN A 75 0.72 0.94 -1.60
N ILE A 76 1.31 0.05 -0.82
CA ILE A 76 0.93 -1.37 -0.78
C ILE A 76 0.28 -1.66 0.56
N GLY A 77 -0.94 -2.20 0.53
CA GLY A 77 -1.55 -2.87 1.67
C GLY A 77 -1.47 -4.39 1.47
N ILE A 78 -1.30 -5.13 2.56
CA ILE A 78 -1.33 -6.60 2.59
C ILE A 78 -2.46 -7.03 3.53
N VAL A 79 -3.30 -7.98 3.09
CA VAL A 79 -4.30 -8.59 4.00
C VAL A 79 -3.54 -9.45 5.00
N THR A 80 -3.80 -9.31 6.28
CA THR A 80 -3.18 -10.12 7.34
C THR A 80 -4.10 -11.25 7.78
N GLY A 81 -3.68 -12.05 8.77
CA GLY A 81 -4.47 -13.15 9.30
C GLY A 81 -4.47 -14.39 8.40
N PRO A 82 -5.49 -15.27 8.51
CA PRO A 82 -5.49 -16.59 7.87
C PRO A 82 -5.30 -16.59 6.36
N ARG A 83 -5.74 -15.52 5.66
CA ARG A 83 -5.57 -15.40 4.20
C ARG A 83 -4.11 -15.28 3.76
N SER A 84 -3.22 -14.84 4.66
CA SER A 84 -1.78 -14.69 4.38
C SER A 84 -0.88 -15.51 5.30
N GLY A 85 -1.44 -16.11 6.35
CA GLY A 85 -0.66 -16.75 7.42
C GLY A 85 0.17 -15.75 8.24
N LEU A 86 -0.19 -14.46 8.22
CA LEU A 86 0.57 -13.39 8.88
C LEU A 86 -0.11 -12.94 10.18
N GLY A 87 0.62 -13.00 11.29
CA GLY A 87 0.36 -12.22 12.49
C GLY A 87 1.20 -10.95 12.47
N ILE A 88 0.61 -9.80 12.85
CA ILE A 88 1.32 -8.53 12.92
C ILE A 88 1.33 -8.06 14.38
N LEU A 89 2.50 -7.68 14.86
CA LEU A 89 2.70 -6.99 16.13
C LEU A 89 3.26 -5.61 15.81
N ASP A 90 2.49 -4.58 16.08
CA ASP A 90 2.93 -3.19 15.93
C ASP A 90 3.54 -2.73 17.25
N LEU A 91 4.85 -2.46 17.24
CA LEU A 91 5.61 -2.04 18.41
C LEU A 91 5.90 -0.54 18.32
N ASP A 92 4.91 0.25 18.72
CA ASP A 92 5.12 1.67 18.92
C ASP A 92 5.64 1.91 20.34
N VAL A 93 6.80 2.57 20.45
CA VAL A 93 7.17 3.22 21.72
C VAL A 93 6.25 4.43 21.89
N ASP A 94 5.47 4.45 22.95
CA ASP A 94 4.61 5.60 23.25
C ASP A 94 5.42 6.89 23.22
N LYS A 95 4.80 8.00 22.81
CA LYS A 95 5.37 9.37 22.88
C LYS A 95 5.52 9.88 24.33
N GLY A 96 5.80 8.99 25.26
CA GLY A 96 6.00 9.24 26.68
C GLY A 96 6.93 8.16 27.21
N GLY A 97 8.21 8.25 26.85
CA GLY A 97 9.24 7.57 27.63
C GLY A 97 9.15 8.07 29.07
N ALA A 98 8.80 7.17 29.98
CA ALA A 98 9.15 7.30 31.39
C ALA A 98 10.31 6.34 31.66
#